data_AF-A0A2A5IZJ4-F1
#
_entry.id   AF-A0A2A5IZJ4-F1
#
_cell.length_a   1.000
_cell.length_b   1.000
_cell.length_c   1.000
_cell.angle_alpha   90.00
_cell.angle_beta   90.00
_cell.angle_gamma   90.00
#
_symmetry.space_group_name_H-M   'P 1'
#
loop_
_entity.id
_entity.type
_entity.pdbx_description
1 polymer ?
#
loop_
_entity_poly.entity_id
_entity_poly.type
_entity_poly.pdbx_seq_one_letter_code
_entity_poly.pdbx_strand_id
1 'polypeptide(L)'
;MANSPYNVANLCKMMHKKRLEIGLSQIAMGKLLGGRNQKYVSNIENGLTTISPEICIRWFEICGAYEHIDLVHFIFKLHPMAAAPIDPALNDCAHKALINLVHEMEDAKQATKELAEWLNNTRPGKHGELPMQAIKQIYDLTQANKTLMYSMSREFGLKITDLTEKWSKKAIVAEVAMHKRQEAVLA
;
A
#
# COMPACT_ATOMS: atom_id res chain seq x y z
N MET A 1 -20.72 13.18 7.57
CA MET A 1 -19.31 12.79 7.42
C MET A 1 -18.73 13.39 6.12
N ALA A 2 -18.60 14.71 6.03
CA ALA A 2 -18.34 15.40 4.75
C ALA A 2 -16.93 16.02 4.58
N ASN A 3 -16.04 15.94 5.59
CA ASN A 3 -14.75 16.65 5.59
C ASN A 3 -13.52 15.74 5.76
N SER A 4 -13.59 14.46 5.40
CA SER A 4 -12.37 13.63 5.31
C SER A 4 -11.59 14.02 4.05
N PRO A 5 -10.28 14.34 4.12
CA PRO A 5 -9.46 14.53 2.93
C PRO A 5 -9.41 13.25 2.07
N TYR A 6 -9.66 12.09 2.68
CA TYR A 6 -9.70 10.79 2.03
C TYR A 6 -11.15 10.42 1.68
N ASN A 7 -11.58 10.80 0.47
CA ASN A 7 -12.90 10.46 -0.07
C ASN A 7 -12.84 10.23 -1.59
N VAL A 8 -13.89 9.59 -2.12
CA VAL A 8 -13.98 9.19 -3.53
C VAL A 8 -13.93 10.38 -4.49
N ALA A 9 -14.55 11.52 -4.14
CA ALA A 9 -14.55 12.70 -5.00
C ALA A 9 -13.14 13.30 -5.15
N ASN A 10 -12.34 13.28 -4.08
CA ASN A 10 -10.94 13.66 -4.13
C ASN A 10 -10.09 12.65 -4.94
N LEU A 11 -10.45 11.37 -4.88
CA LEU A 11 -9.76 10.31 -5.62
C LEU A 11 -9.82 10.52 -7.14
N CYS A 12 -10.99 10.85 -7.71
CA CYS A 12 -11.12 11.17 -9.14
C CYS A 12 -10.22 12.34 -9.56
N LYS A 13 -10.14 13.39 -8.73
CA LYS A 13 -9.27 14.55 -8.98
C LYS A 13 -7.80 14.18 -8.92
N MET A 14 -7.41 13.34 -7.97
CA MET A 14 -6.03 12.83 -7.86
C MET A 14 -5.66 11.97 -9.08
N MET A 15 -6.56 11.09 -9.54
CA MET A 15 -6.37 10.29 -10.74
C MET A 15 -6.15 11.16 -11.98
N HIS A 16 -6.99 12.19 -12.17
CA HIS A 16 -6.82 13.17 -13.23
C HIS A 16 -5.46 13.88 -13.15
N LYS A 17 -5.10 14.41 -11.97
CA LYS A 17 -3.82 15.10 -11.74
C LYS A 17 -2.63 14.18 -12.07
N LYS A 18 -2.63 12.95 -11.56
CA LYS A 18 -1.54 11.99 -11.76
C LYS A 18 -1.39 11.58 -13.23
N ARG A 19 -2.50 11.41 -13.96
CA ARG A 19 -2.43 11.17 -15.40
C ARG A 19 -1.77 12.34 -16.14
N LEU A 20 -2.10 13.58 -15.78
CA LEU A 20 -1.50 14.77 -16.40
C LEU A 20 -0.02 14.91 -16.07
N GLU A 21 0.40 14.63 -14.83
CA GLU A 21 1.81 14.69 -14.40
C GLU A 21 2.72 13.77 -15.24
N ILE A 22 2.21 12.63 -15.70
CA ILE A 22 2.94 11.71 -16.58
C ILE A 22 2.72 11.98 -18.09
N GLY A 23 2.02 13.07 -18.45
CA GLY A 23 1.80 13.48 -19.83
C GLY A 23 0.88 12.56 -20.65
N LEU A 24 0.06 11.74 -20.01
CA LEU A 24 -0.69 10.68 -20.69
C LEU A 24 -2.08 11.15 -21.13
N SER A 25 -2.47 10.96 -22.38
CA SER A 25 -3.80 11.41 -22.88
C SER A 25 -4.94 10.53 -22.38
N GLN A 26 -6.17 11.04 -22.34
CA GLN A 26 -7.35 10.23 -21.96
C GLN A 26 -7.55 9.01 -22.89
N ILE A 27 -7.22 9.14 -24.17
CA ILE A 27 -7.28 8.03 -25.14
C ILE A 27 -6.24 6.96 -24.78
N ALA A 28 -4.99 7.36 -24.51
CA ALA A 28 -3.94 6.44 -24.11
C ALA A 28 -4.30 5.73 -22.79
N MET A 29 -4.87 6.47 -21.84
CA MET A 29 -5.28 5.90 -20.55
C MET A 29 -6.37 4.85 -20.74
N GLY A 30 -7.36 5.16 -21.57
CA GLY A 30 -8.43 4.22 -21.88
C GLY A 30 -7.89 2.92 -22.47
N LYS A 31 -6.92 2.99 -23.39
CA LYS A 31 -6.25 1.80 -23.93
C LYS A 31 -5.56 0.97 -22.84
N LEU A 32 -4.82 1.60 -21.93
CA LEU A 32 -4.10 0.93 -20.84
C LEU A 32 -5.04 0.33 -19.77
N LEU A 33 -6.24 0.87 -19.64
CA LEU A 33 -7.32 0.36 -18.78
C LEU A 33 -8.14 -0.78 -19.42
N GLY A 34 -7.58 -1.46 -20.44
CA GLY A 34 -8.23 -2.58 -21.12
C GLY A 34 -9.12 -2.16 -22.28
N GLY A 35 -8.65 -1.23 -23.13
CA GLY A 35 -9.33 -0.87 -24.37
C GLY A 35 -10.56 0.02 -24.20
N ARG A 36 -10.62 0.82 -23.13
CA ARG A 36 -11.69 1.80 -22.90
C ARG A 36 -11.52 3.04 -23.80
N ASN A 37 -12.62 3.75 -24.04
CA ASN A 37 -12.61 4.96 -24.86
C ASN A 37 -12.31 6.23 -24.03
N GLN A 38 -12.06 7.34 -24.73
CA GLN A 38 -11.80 8.64 -24.09
C GLN A 38 -12.96 9.08 -23.17
N LYS A 39 -14.20 8.89 -23.61
CA LYS A 39 -15.41 9.30 -22.85
C LYS A 39 -15.45 8.63 -21.48
N TYR A 40 -15.12 7.35 -21.42
CA TYR A 40 -15.06 6.60 -20.15
C TYR A 40 -14.05 7.22 -19.18
N VAL A 41 -12.84 7.52 -19.65
CA VAL A 41 -11.79 8.16 -18.85
C VAL A 41 -12.23 9.55 -18.38
N SER A 42 -12.81 10.36 -19.28
CA SER A 42 -13.35 11.68 -18.93
C SER A 42 -14.44 11.59 -17.87
N ASN A 43 -15.35 10.63 -17.96
CA ASN A 43 -16.41 10.46 -16.97
C ASN A 43 -15.86 10.11 -15.58
N ILE A 44 -14.82 9.28 -15.51
CA ILE A 44 -14.13 8.97 -14.25
C ILE A 44 -13.53 10.24 -13.63
N GLU A 45 -12.77 11.01 -14.42
CA GLU A 45 -12.08 12.21 -13.94
C GLU A 45 -13.05 13.28 -13.41
N ASN A 46 -14.22 13.38 -14.03
CA ASN A 46 -15.27 14.31 -13.63
C ASN A 46 -16.20 13.75 -12.53
N GLY A 47 -15.95 12.54 -12.03
CA GLY A 47 -16.79 11.90 -11.01
C GLY A 47 -18.20 11.54 -11.50
N LEU A 48 -18.40 11.45 -12.82
CA LEU A 48 -19.67 11.11 -13.46
C LEU A 48 -19.90 9.59 -13.57
N THR A 49 -18.97 8.79 -13.08
CA THR A 49 -19.04 7.33 -13.08
C THR A 49 -18.59 6.80 -11.73
N THR A 50 -19.32 5.82 -11.22
CA THR A 50 -18.92 5.10 -10.01
C THR A 50 -17.63 4.35 -10.28
N ILE A 51 -16.60 4.64 -9.50
CA ILE A 51 -15.29 4.00 -9.61
C ILE A 51 -15.21 2.79 -8.66
N SER A 52 -14.53 1.74 -9.11
CA SER A 52 -14.22 0.57 -8.30
C SER A 52 -12.77 0.64 -7.80
N PRO A 53 -12.42 -0.03 -6.68
CA PRO A 53 -11.04 -0.08 -6.20
C PRO A 53 -10.07 -0.59 -7.26
N GLU A 54 -10.46 -1.58 -8.06
CA GLU A 54 -9.62 -2.20 -9.09
C GLU A 54 -9.24 -1.21 -10.18
N ILE A 55 -10.19 -0.37 -10.62
CA ILE A 55 -9.92 0.69 -11.60
C ILE A 55 -8.95 1.71 -11.02
N CYS A 56 -9.15 2.12 -9.77
CA CYS A 56 -8.30 3.10 -9.10
C CYS A 56 -6.88 2.57 -8.91
N ILE A 57 -6.72 1.33 -8.45
CA ILE A 57 -5.42 0.66 -8.29
C ILE A 57 -4.72 0.61 -9.64
N ARG A 58 -5.40 0.10 -10.69
CA ARG A 58 -4.83 -0.01 -12.03
C ARG A 58 -4.40 1.35 -12.59
N TRP A 59 -5.19 2.40 -12.33
CA TRP A 59 -4.87 3.76 -12.75
C TRP A 59 -3.56 4.23 -12.12
N PHE A 60 -3.40 4.06 -10.80
CA PHE A 60 -2.19 4.50 -10.11
C PHE A 60 -0.97 3.61 -10.38
N GLU A 61 -1.17 2.31 -10.68
CA GLU A 61 -0.10 1.46 -11.22
C GLU A 61 0.45 2.01 -12.54
N ILE A 62 -0.43 2.37 -13.48
CA ILE A 62 -0.04 2.99 -14.76
C ILE A 62 0.73 4.29 -14.53
N CYS A 63 0.33 5.08 -13.52
CA CYS A 63 1.00 6.31 -13.15
C CYS A 63 2.27 6.13 -12.30
N GLY A 64 2.61 4.90 -11.85
CA GLY A 64 3.70 4.68 -10.91
C GLY A 64 3.50 5.35 -9.54
N ALA A 65 2.26 5.62 -9.16
CA ALA A 65 1.90 6.38 -7.96
C ALA A 65 1.51 5.44 -6.80
N TYR A 66 2.48 4.69 -6.27
CA TYR A 66 2.23 3.61 -5.31
C TYR A 66 1.59 4.08 -3.98
N GLU A 67 1.90 5.29 -3.49
CA GLU A 67 1.24 5.84 -2.31
C GLU A 67 -0.27 6.04 -2.53
N HIS A 68 -0.67 6.30 -3.77
CA HIS A 68 -2.08 6.47 -4.10
C HIS A 68 -2.79 5.11 -4.19
N ILE A 69 -2.05 4.01 -4.41
CA ILE A 69 -2.59 2.66 -4.26
C ILE A 69 -2.90 2.39 -2.78
N ASP A 70 -2.02 2.77 -1.85
CA ASP A 70 -2.31 2.70 -0.41
C ASP A 70 -3.54 3.52 -0.03
N LEU A 71 -3.71 4.71 -0.63
CA LEU A 71 -4.90 5.53 -0.45
C LEU A 71 -6.19 4.80 -0.86
N VAL A 72 -6.16 4.07 -1.99
CA VAL A 72 -7.30 3.26 -2.43
C VAL A 72 -7.61 2.17 -1.40
N HIS A 73 -6.59 1.45 -0.91
CA HIS A 73 -6.78 0.43 0.12
C HIS A 73 -7.41 1.01 1.39
N PHE A 74 -7.01 2.22 1.78
CA PHE A 74 -7.54 2.93 2.94
C PHE A 74 -9.00 3.39 2.74
N ILE A 75 -9.30 4.09 1.64
CA ILE A 75 -10.66 4.61 1.35
C ILE A 75 -11.68 3.48 1.26
N PHE A 76 -11.31 2.39 0.57
CA PHE A 76 -12.21 1.26 0.34
C PHE A 76 -12.11 0.16 1.40
N LYS A 77 -11.27 0.35 2.44
CA LYS A 77 -11.08 -0.60 3.55
C LYS A 77 -10.76 -2.03 3.07
N LEU A 78 -9.86 -2.14 2.10
CA LEU A 78 -9.54 -3.42 1.45
C LEU A 78 -8.75 -4.39 2.34
N HIS A 79 -8.13 -3.90 3.41
CA HIS A 79 -7.33 -4.69 4.33
C HIS A 79 -7.40 -4.11 5.75
N PRO A 80 -7.41 -4.92 6.83
CA PRO A 80 -7.47 -4.42 8.21
C PRO A 80 -6.26 -3.56 8.62
N MET A 81 -5.10 -3.75 7.98
CA MET A 81 -3.90 -2.91 8.15
C MET A 81 -3.81 -1.77 7.13
N ALA A 82 -4.87 -1.46 6.38
CA ALA A 82 -4.86 -0.30 5.51
C ALA A 82 -4.86 0.96 6.37
N ALA A 83 -3.77 1.71 6.33
CA ALA A 83 -3.59 2.99 7.00
C ALA A 83 -3.60 4.14 5.99
N ALA A 84 -3.70 5.37 6.49
CA ALA A 84 -3.53 6.56 5.66
C ALA A 84 -2.20 6.47 4.88
N PRO A 85 -2.17 6.90 3.60
CA PRO A 85 -0.98 6.79 2.78
C PRO A 85 0.15 7.68 3.31
N ILE A 86 1.39 7.26 3.07
CA ILE A 86 2.57 8.09 3.31
C ILE A 86 2.54 9.29 2.35
N ASP A 87 2.90 10.47 2.85
CA ASP A 87 3.05 11.65 2.00
C ASP A 87 4.21 11.43 1.01
N PRO A 88 3.97 11.51 -0.32
CA PRO A 88 5.02 11.34 -1.32
C PRO A 88 6.22 12.29 -1.17
N ALA A 89 6.05 13.41 -0.45
CA ALA A 89 7.15 14.32 -0.16
C ALA A 89 8.17 13.75 0.84
N LEU A 90 7.78 12.74 1.63
CA LEU A 90 8.64 12.13 2.67
C LEU A 90 9.53 11.01 2.15
N ASN A 91 9.33 10.58 0.91
CA ASN A 91 10.08 9.49 0.29
C ASN A 91 10.66 9.90 -1.08
N ASP A 92 11.00 11.17 -1.24
CA ASP A 92 11.67 11.72 -2.43
C ASP A 92 13.09 11.18 -2.63
N CYS A 93 13.76 10.77 -1.55
CA CYS A 93 15.15 10.33 -1.53
C CYS A 93 15.29 8.96 -0.83
N ALA A 94 15.83 7.97 -1.54
CA ALA A 94 15.99 6.63 -0.99
C ALA A 94 17.00 6.57 0.16
N HIS A 95 18.02 7.43 0.15
CA HIS A 95 18.99 7.48 1.25
C HIS A 95 18.33 7.91 2.57
N LYS A 96 17.50 8.96 2.54
CA LYS A 96 16.72 9.39 3.72
C LYS A 96 15.74 8.31 4.16
N ALA A 97 15.06 7.66 3.21
CA ALA A 97 14.14 6.57 3.50
C ALA A 97 14.85 5.37 4.16
N LEU A 98 16.09 5.07 3.74
CA LEU A 98 16.90 4.02 4.34
C LEU A 98 17.32 4.37 5.77
N ILE A 99 17.77 5.61 6.02
CA ILE A 99 18.08 6.08 7.38
C ILE A 99 16.84 5.96 8.27
N ASN A 100 15.68 6.39 7.78
CA ASN A 100 14.41 6.26 8.50
C ASN A 100 14.12 4.79 8.84
N LEU A 101 14.26 3.88 7.87
CA LEU A 101 14.06 2.45 8.12
C LEU A 101 15.00 1.92 9.21
N VAL A 102 16.28 2.32 9.20
CA VAL A 102 17.24 1.91 10.23
C VAL A 102 16.82 2.38 11.62
N HIS A 103 16.36 3.63 11.77
CA HIS A 103 15.86 4.13 13.05
C HIS A 103 14.63 3.34 13.52
N GLU A 104 13.65 3.13 12.64
CA GLU A 104 12.43 2.37 12.95
C GLU A 104 12.75 0.90 13.29
N MET A 105 13.82 0.33 12.74
CA MET A 105 14.32 -1.00 13.11
C MET A 105 14.87 -1.07 14.54
N GLU A 106 15.59 -0.05 15.00
CA GLU A 106 16.06 -0.03 16.39
C GLU A 106 14.91 0.19 17.38
N ASP A 107 13.96 1.08 17.06
CA ASP A 107 12.77 1.31 17.88
C ASP A 107 11.91 0.06 17.96
N ALA A 108 11.63 -0.60 16.83
CA ALA A 108 10.85 -1.83 16.80
C ALA A 108 11.54 -3.00 17.52
N LYS A 109 12.87 -3.08 17.48
CA LYS A 109 13.65 -4.08 18.23
C LYS A 109 13.46 -3.89 19.73
N GLN A 110 13.48 -2.66 20.23
CA GLN A 110 13.22 -2.37 21.63
C GLN A 110 11.76 -2.69 21.99
N ALA A 111 10.80 -2.24 21.17
CA ALA A 111 9.38 -2.50 21.34
C ALA A 111 9.04 -4.01 21.35
N THR A 112 9.76 -4.81 20.56
CA THR A 112 9.58 -6.28 20.53
C THR A 112 9.96 -6.93 21.86
N LYS A 113 10.99 -6.41 22.56
CA LYS A 113 11.37 -6.89 23.89
C LYS A 113 10.28 -6.57 24.92
N GLU A 114 9.77 -5.35 24.89
CA GLU A 114 8.69 -4.90 25.77
C GLU A 114 7.41 -5.72 25.56
N LEU A 115 7.05 -6.00 24.29
CA LEU A 115 5.93 -6.86 23.97
C LEU A 115 6.15 -8.30 24.45
N ALA A 116 7.37 -8.84 24.32
CA ALA A 116 7.70 -10.18 24.80
C ALA A 116 7.60 -10.27 26.34
N GLU A 117 8.09 -9.26 27.06
CA GLU A 117 7.93 -9.18 28.52
C GLU A 117 6.46 -9.08 28.92
N TRP A 118 5.66 -8.27 28.21
CA TRP A 118 4.22 -8.19 28.45
C TRP A 118 3.54 -9.55 28.23
N LEU A 119 3.83 -10.23 27.12
CA LEU A 119 3.29 -11.56 26.82
C LEU A 119 3.66 -12.58 27.90
N ASN A 120 4.91 -12.62 28.34
CA ASN A 120 5.38 -13.53 29.39
C ASN A 120 4.69 -13.28 30.74
N ASN A 121 4.26 -12.05 31.00
CA ASN A 121 3.55 -11.67 32.22
C ASN A 121 2.02 -11.83 32.13
N THR A 122 1.47 -12.13 30.95
CA THR A 122 0.03 -12.41 30.83
C THR A 122 -0.33 -13.74 31.47
N ARG A 123 -1.32 -13.73 32.36
CA ARG A 123 -1.85 -14.95 32.99
C ARG A 123 -3.09 -15.43 32.23
N PRO A 124 -3.31 -16.75 32.10
CA PRO A 124 -4.56 -17.27 31.56
C PRO A 124 -5.78 -16.68 32.31
N GLY A 125 -6.68 -16.03 31.57
CA GLY A 125 -7.91 -15.43 32.13
C GLY A 125 -7.77 -14.03 32.75
N LYS A 126 -6.56 -13.45 32.82
CA LYS A 126 -6.33 -12.04 33.18
C LYS A 126 -5.32 -11.43 32.20
N HIS A 127 -5.85 -10.78 31.17
CA HIS A 127 -5.05 -9.98 30.26
C HIS A 127 -5.00 -8.55 30.80
N GLY A 128 -3.79 -7.99 30.94
CA GLY A 128 -3.63 -6.55 31.12
C GLY A 128 -4.05 -5.80 29.85
N GLU A 129 -4.03 -4.47 29.90
CA GLU A 129 -4.20 -3.66 28.69
C GLU A 129 -3.07 -3.97 27.70
N LEU A 130 -3.40 -4.02 26.39
CA LEU A 130 -2.42 -4.25 25.34
C LEU A 130 -1.39 -3.10 25.31
N PRO A 131 -0.09 -3.38 25.16
CA PRO A 131 0.94 -2.36 25.07
C PRO A 131 0.92 -1.72 23.68
N MET A 132 -0.10 -0.89 23.42
CA MET A 132 -0.39 -0.32 22.10
C MET A 132 0.78 0.50 21.53
N GLN A 133 1.57 1.15 22.38
CA GLN A 133 2.75 1.91 21.94
C GLN A 133 3.83 1.00 21.35
N ALA A 134 4.15 -0.11 22.01
CA ALA A 134 5.13 -1.08 21.51
C ALA A 134 4.62 -1.72 20.21
N ILE A 135 3.33 -2.09 20.15
CA ILE A 135 2.70 -2.62 18.94
C ILE A 135 2.78 -1.59 17.79
N LYS A 136 2.54 -0.31 18.08
CA LYS A 136 2.64 0.77 17.09
C LYS A 136 4.06 0.89 16.54
N GLN A 137 5.10 0.88 17.38
CA GLN A 137 6.50 0.96 16.92
C GLN A 137 6.88 -0.23 16.03
N ILE A 138 6.40 -1.43 16.34
CA ILE A 138 6.56 -2.60 15.46
C ILE A 138 5.80 -2.39 14.14
N TYR A 139 4.60 -1.81 14.19
CA TYR A 139 3.81 -1.52 13.01
C TYR A 139 4.42 -0.45 12.10
N ASP A 140 5.10 0.56 12.68
CA ASP A 140 5.74 1.67 11.97
C ASP A 140 6.82 1.16 10.97
N LEU A 141 7.45 0.00 11.24
CA LEU A 141 8.32 -0.70 10.27
C LEU A 141 7.64 -0.98 8.93
N THR A 142 6.35 -1.30 8.93
CA THR A 142 5.60 -1.56 7.70
C THR A 142 5.55 -0.29 6.84
N GLN A 143 5.34 0.86 7.47
CA GLN A 143 5.30 2.14 6.77
C GLN A 143 6.70 2.57 6.31
N ALA A 144 7.72 2.43 7.16
CA ALA A 144 9.10 2.72 6.81
C ALA A 144 9.61 1.88 5.63
N ASN A 145 9.24 0.59 5.60
CA ASN A 145 9.56 -0.27 4.48
C ASN A 145 8.89 0.21 3.18
N LYS A 146 7.61 0.59 3.21
CA LYS A 146 6.91 1.17 2.04
C LYS A 146 7.60 2.44 1.54
N THR A 147 7.95 3.35 2.44
CA THR A 147 8.73 4.57 2.15
C THR A 147 10.01 4.24 1.38
N LEU A 148 10.78 3.25 1.83
CA LEU A 148 11.99 2.80 1.14
C LEU A 148 11.68 2.17 -0.23
N MET A 149 10.70 1.26 -0.31
CA MET A 149 10.38 0.59 -1.59
C MET A 149 9.93 1.59 -2.67
N TYR A 150 9.10 2.57 -2.30
CA TYR A 150 8.59 3.58 -3.23
C TYR A 150 9.69 4.55 -3.69
N SER A 151 10.56 5.00 -2.78
CA SER A 151 11.72 5.82 -3.14
C SER A 151 12.70 5.06 -4.04
N MET A 152 13.01 3.80 -3.73
CA MET A 152 13.85 2.93 -4.58
C MET A 152 13.25 2.70 -5.97
N SER A 153 11.93 2.59 -6.07
CA SER A 153 11.24 2.46 -7.36
C SER A 153 11.40 3.73 -8.21
N ARG A 154 11.31 4.91 -7.59
CA ARG A 154 11.48 6.19 -8.29
C ARG A 154 12.92 6.52 -8.67
N GLU A 155 13.87 6.41 -7.74
CA GLU A 155 15.27 6.79 -8.00
C GLU A 155 16.02 5.73 -8.83
N PHE A 156 15.77 4.45 -8.58
CA PHE A 156 16.58 3.36 -9.14
C PHE A 156 15.79 2.41 -10.04
N GLY A 157 14.51 2.69 -10.30
CA GLY A 157 13.69 1.84 -11.17
C GLY A 157 13.39 0.46 -10.57
N LEU A 158 13.41 0.31 -9.24
CA LEU A 158 13.02 -0.94 -8.57
C LEU A 158 11.62 -1.36 -9.02
N LYS A 159 11.53 -2.57 -9.59
CA LYS A 159 10.27 -3.23 -9.90
C LYS A 159 9.77 -3.97 -8.66
N ILE A 160 8.90 -3.31 -7.89
CA ILE A 160 8.35 -3.84 -6.63
C ILE A 160 7.60 -5.17 -6.86
N THR A 161 6.95 -5.32 -8.02
CA THR A 161 6.28 -6.57 -8.43
C THR A 161 7.26 -7.74 -8.53
N ASP A 162 8.42 -7.53 -9.17
CA ASP A 162 9.43 -8.56 -9.35
C ASP A 162 10.03 -8.99 -8.00
N LEU A 163 10.23 -8.03 -7.09
CA LEU A 163 10.67 -8.31 -5.72
C LEU A 163 9.63 -9.16 -4.96
N THR A 164 8.36 -8.77 -5.05
CA THR A 164 7.23 -9.46 -4.41
C THR A 164 7.07 -10.88 -4.94
N GLU A 165 7.20 -11.08 -6.25
CA GLU A 165 7.14 -12.41 -6.86
C GLU A 165 8.29 -13.31 -6.38
N LYS A 166 9.52 -12.78 -6.33
CA LYS A 166 10.69 -13.53 -5.83
C LYS A 166 10.52 -13.92 -4.37
N TRP A 167 10.05 -13.00 -3.52
CA TRP A 167 9.77 -13.28 -2.13
C TRP A 167 8.68 -14.34 -1.98
N SER A 168 7.58 -14.21 -2.73
CA SER A 168 6.43 -15.14 -2.66
C SER A 168 6.84 -16.55 -3.03
N LYS A 169 7.60 -16.73 -4.12
CA LYS A 169 8.13 -18.04 -4.53
C LYS A 169 8.97 -18.68 -3.43
N LYS A 170 9.87 -17.90 -2.79
CA LYS A 170 10.69 -18.39 -1.69
C LYS A 170 9.86 -18.72 -0.44
N ALA A 171 8.89 -17.88 -0.10
CA ALA A 171 8.05 -18.04 1.09
C ALA A 171 7.12 -19.25 1.00
N ILE A 172 6.62 -19.58 -0.21
CA ILE A 172 5.85 -20.80 -0.46
C ILE A 172 6.72 -22.04 -0.21
N VAL A 173 7.93 -22.07 -0.77
CA VAL A 173 8.88 -23.19 -0.59
C VAL A 173 9.30 -23.35 0.88
N ALA A 174 9.40 -22.25 1.62
CA ALA A 174 9.73 -22.26 3.05
C ALA A 174 8.53 -22.51 3.97
N GLU A 175 7.33 -22.77 3.42
CA GLU A 175 6.06 -22.95 4.16
C GLU A 175 5.66 -21.77 5.07
N VAL A 176 6.18 -20.57 4.78
CA VAL A 176 5.83 -19.34 5.49
C VAL A 176 4.66 -18.60 4.80
N ALA A 177 4.40 -18.90 3.52
CA ALA A 177 3.25 -18.39 2.78
C ALA A 177 2.16 -19.46 2.61
N MET A 178 0.90 -19.02 2.56
CA MET A 178 -0.23 -19.90 2.25
C MET A 178 -0.10 -20.45 0.83
N HIS A 179 -0.22 -21.77 0.69
CA HIS A 179 -0.28 -22.42 -0.61
C HIS A 179 -1.61 -22.12 -1.29
N LYS A 180 -1.58 -21.85 -2.60
CA LYS A 180 -2.80 -21.85 -3.40
C LYS A 180 -3.36 -23.28 -3.36
N ARG A 181 -4.47 -23.49 -2.67
CA ARG A 181 -5.22 -24.75 -2.84
C ARG A 181 -5.67 -24.77 -4.30
N GLN A 182 -5.05 -25.63 -5.11
CA GLN A 182 -5.74 -26.11 -6.30
C GLN A 182 -6.88 -26.95 -5.74
N GLU A 183 -8.10 -26.44 -5.82
CA GLU A 183 -9.25 -27.34 -5.76
C GLU A 183 -8.99 -28.35 -6.88
N ALA A 184 -8.71 -29.60 -6.49
CA ALA A 184 -8.90 -30.70 -7.41
C ALA A 184 -10.35 -30.56 -7.87
N VAL A 185 -10.55 -30.23 -9.13
CA VAL A 185 -11.81 -30.53 -9.80
C VAL A 185 -11.92 -32.04 -9.68
N LEU A 186 -12.56 -32.49 -8.61
CA LEU A 186 -12.93 -33.88 -8.40
C LEU A 186 -14.09 -34.12 -9.36
N ALA A 187 -13.74 -34.82 -10.44
CA ALA A 187 -14.57 -35.41 -11.49
C ALA A 187 -15.15 -34.44 -12.53
#